data_AF-A0A0F9BEW4-F1
#
_entry.id   AF-A0A0F9BEW4-F1
#
_cell.length_a   1.000
_cell.length_b   1.000
_cell.length_c   1.000
_cell.angle_alpha   90.00
_cell.angle_beta   90.00
_cell.angle_gamma   90.00
#
_symmetry.space_group_name_H-M   'P 1'
#
loop_
_entity.id
_entity.type
_entity.pdbx_description
1 polymer ?
#
loop_
_entity_poly.entity_id
_entity_poly.type
_entity_poly.pdbx_seq_one_letter_code
_entity_poly.pdbx_strand_id
1 'polypeptide(L)'
;MQRLLPLLAAFLSLALRSPPESCPAKEAPAYVAIGDSLTFGVGASDPATGGYVAITYDTLRKSERYRDRGLDLINLGVPGATSADLLLPGGQLERAVNEIIERQEDTSSSDDNVETITVGIGGNDVLALATPDSPCVADPLASECQILFEEMLAVLEENLTQVLRSLREAAPKAKIVVLDLYSPLSGRGDAAELIADFAIRGI
;
A
#
# COMPACT_ATOMS: atom_id res chain seq x y z
N MET A 1 -0.93 71.18 44.63
CA MET A 1 0.29 70.96 43.82
C MET A 1 0.23 69.57 43.20
N GLN A 2 -0.20 69.53 41.92
CA GLN A 2 0.30 68.70 40.81
C GLN A 2 0.66 67.23 41.06
N ARG A 3 -0.13 66.30 40.48
CA ARG A 3 0.31 65.07 39.75
C ARG A 3 -0.83 64.64 38.79
N LEU A 4 -0.76 64.99 37.50
CA LEU A 4 -0.21 64.22 36.37
C LEU A 4 -0.95 62.90 36.08
N LEU A 5 -1.73 62.94 34.99
CA LEU A 5 -2.45 61.87 34.30
C LEU A 5 -1.46 60.93 33.58
N PRO A 6 -1.69 59.61 33.51
CA PRO A 6 -1.10 58.79 32.47
C PRO A 6 -2.13 58.56 31.33
N LEU A 7 -1.77 58.98 30.11
CA LEU A 7 -2.42 58.50 28.89
C LEU A 7 -2.09 57.01 28.71
N LEU A 8 -3.11 56.16 28.67
CA LEU A 8 -3.00 54.77 28.24
C LEU A 8 -3.18 54.73 26.71
N ALA A 9 -2.10 54.51 25.96
CA ALA A 9 -2.17 54.22 24.54
C ALA A 9 -2.46 52.71 24.35
N ALA A 10 -3.68 52.37 23.93
CA ALA A 10 -4.03 51.01 23.54
C ALA A 10 -3.54 50.76 22.11
N PHE A 11 -2.51 49.93 21.94
CA PHE A 11 -2.13 49.37 20.65
C PHE A 11 -3.10 48.23 20.29
N LEU A 12 -4.02 48.50 19.37
CA LEU A 12 -4.89 47.50 18.79
C LEU A 12 -4.16 46.84 17.61
N SER A 13 -3.44 45.75 17.87
CA SER A 13 -2.83 44.95 16.82
C SER A 13 -3.91 44.15 16.09
N LEU A 14 -4.32 44.64 14.92
CA LEU A 14 -5.16 43.89 13.98
C LEU A 14 -4.30 42.76 13.37
N ALA A 15 -4.38 41.57 13.93
CA ALA A 15 -3.82 40.38 13.29
C ALA A 15 -4.71 40.02 12.09
N LEU A 16 -4.25 40.34 10.87
CA LEU A 16 -4.85 39.78 9.65
C LEU A 16 -4.64 38.26 9.68
N ARG A 17 -5.72 37.51 9.94
CA ARG A 17 -5.75 36.07 9.73
C ARG A 17 -5.84 35.84 8.22
N SER A 18 -4.76 35.34 7.63
CA SER A 18 -4.81 34.73 6.31
C SER A 18 -5.85 33.60 6.33
N PRO A 19 -6.71 33.45 5.32
CA PRO A 19 -7.55 32.26 5.22
C PRO A 19 -6.64 31.03 5.13
N PRO A 20 -7.07 29.87 5.67
CA PRO A 20 -6.35 28.63 5.45
C PRO A 20 -6.23 28.40 3.95
N GLU A 21 -5.02 28.12 3.47
CA GLU A 21 -4.81 27.66 2.10
C GLU A 21 -5.65 26.39 1.91
N SER A 22 -6.70 26.47 1.11
CA SER A 22 -7.47 25.31 0.70
C SER A 22 -6.56 24.42 -0.15
N CYS A 23 -6.32 23.18 0.29
CA CYS A 23 -5.72 22.19 -0.59
C CYS A 23 -6.54 22.14 -1.89
N PRO A 24 -5.87 22.14 -3.06
CA PRO A 24 -6.58 21.97 -4.32
C PRO A 24 -7.34 20.64 -4.29
N ALA A 25 -8.61 20.70 -4.70
CA ALA A 25 -9.49 19.55 -4.87
C ALA A 25 -8.83 18.46 -5.73
N LYS A 26 -8.98 17.20 -5.34
CA LYS A 26 -8.61 16.06 -6.19
C LYS A 26 -9.77 15.80 -7.13
N GLU A 27 -9.59 16.04 -8.44
CA GLU A 27 -10.70 15.98 -9.41
C GLU A 27 -10.82 14.62 -10.14
N ALA A 28 -9.88 13.71 -9.93
CA ALA A 28 -9.78 12.44 -10.64
C ALA A 28 -9.88 11.23 -9.69
N PRO A 29 -10.47 10.10 -10.12
CA PRO A 29 -10.49 8.88 -9.32
C PRO A 29 -9.07 8.36 -9.10
N ALA A 30 -8.90 7.52 -8.08
CA ALA A 30 -7.60 6.96 -7.73
C ALA A 30 -7.47 5.45 -8.00
N TYR A 31 -6.25 5.08 -8.39
CA TYR A 31 -5.71 3.73 -8.28
C TYR A 31 -4.71 3.69 -7.12
N VAL A 32 -5.03 2.89 -6.09
CA VAL A 32 -4.16 2.65 -4.94
C VAL A 32 -3.46 1.30 -5.08
N ALA A 33 -2.16 1.24 -4.81
CA ALA A 33 -1.40 0.00 -4.77
C ALA A 33 -0.68 -0.15 -3.43
N ILE A 34 -0.90 -1.26 -2.74
CA ILE A 34 -0.17 -1.65 -1.52
C ILE A 34 0.50 -3.01 -1.74
N GLY A 35 1.63 -3.24 -1.10
CA GLY A 35 2.37 -4.47 -1.25
C GLY A 35 3.87 -4.33 -1.02
N ASP A 36 4.60 -5.25 -1.63
CA ASP A 36 6.03 -5.40 -1.43
C ASP A 36 6.89 -4.74 -2.52
N SER A 37 8.08 -5.31 -2.74
CA SER A 37 9.04 -4.96 -3.78
C SER A 37 8.43 -4.93 -5.19
N LEU A 38 7.55 -5.86 -5.55
CA LEU A 38 6.94 -5.86 -6.89
C LEU A 38 5.97 -4.69 -7.04
N THR A 39 5.18 -4.40 -6.00
CA THR A 39 4.29 -3.25 -5.98
C THR A 39 5.08 -1.95 -6.06
N PHE A 40 6.20 -1.86 -5.36
CA PHE A 40 7.13 -0.73 -5.49
C PHE A 40 7.71 -0.58 -6.91
N GLY A 41 7.88 -1.70 -7.63
CA GLY A 41 8.43 -1.75 -8.99
C GLY A 41 9.89 -2.24 -9.07
N VAL A 42 10.38 -2.93 -8.03
CA VAL A 42 11.69 -3.59 -8.04
C VAL A 42 11.74 -4.63 -9.18
N GLY A 43 12.86 -4.66 -9.90
CA GLY A 43 13.07 -5.51 -11.07
C GLY A 43 12.90 -4.79 -12.41
N ALA A 44 12.19 -3.65 -12.42
CA ALA A 44 12.16 -2.75 -13.56
C ALA A 44 13.43 -1.88 -13.60
N SER A 45 13.87 -1.50 -14.80
CA SER A 45 14.98 -0.54 -14.96
C SER A 45 14.67 0.82 -14.33
N ASP A 46 13.39 1.21 -14.36
CA ASP A 46 12.86 2.36 -13.63
C ASP A 46 11.53 1.93 -12.97
N PRO A 47 11.47 1.86 -11.62
CA PRO A 47 10.25 1.49 -10.91
C PRO A 47 9.06 2.40 -11.21
N ALA A 48 9.29 3.69 -11.51
CA ALA A 48 8.24 4.67 -11.75
C ALA A 48 7.51 4.46 -13.09
N THR A 49 8.12 3.73 -14.03
CA THR A 49 7.60 3.56 -15.39
C THR A 49 7.50 2.11 -15.85
N GLY A 50 8.36 1.23 -15.33
CA GLY A 50 8.45 -0.16 -15.76
C GLY A 50 7.92 -1.20 -14.76
N GLY A 51 7.59 -0.81 -13.53
CA GLY A 51 6.93 -1.70 -12.57
C GLY A 51 5.50 -2.06 -13.00
N TYR A 52 4.96 -3.20 -12.55
CA TYR A 52 3.61 -3.62 -12.97
C TYR A 52 2.54 -2.58 -12.58
N VAL A 53 2.70 -1.90 -11.44
CA VAL A 53 1.80 -0.84 -11.00
C VAL A 53 1.81 0.31 -12.00
N ALA A 54 2.99 0.77 -12.42
CA ALA A 54 3.15 1.85 -13.39
C ALA A 54 2.58 1.48 -14.77
N ILE A 55 2.82 0.25 -15.24
CA ILE A 55 2.30 -0.25 -16.52
C ILE A 55 0.76 -0.38 -16.48
N THR A 56 0.23 -0.92 -15.38
CA THR A 56 -1.22 -1.03 -15.15
C THR A 56 -1.86 0.35 -15.13
N TYR A 57 -1.27 1.29 -14.38
CA TYR A 57 -1.72 2.67 -14.33
C TYR A 57 -1.72 3.34 -15.71
N ASP A 58 -0.63 3.20 -16.47
CA ASP A 58 -0.52 3.78 -17.81
C ASP A 58 -1.56 3.21 -18.79
N THR A 59 -1.87 1.92 -18.65
CA THR A 59 -2.93 1.26 -19.43
C THR A 59 -4.31 1.78 -19.03
N LEU A 60 -4.62 1.84 -17.73
CA LEU A 60 -5.89 2.31 -17.22
C LEU A 60 -6.15 3.76 -17.59
N ARG A 61 -5.22 4.67 -17.32
CA ARG A 61 -5.39 6.12 -17.59
C ARG A 61 -5.66 6.43 -19.07
N LYS A 62 -5.23 5.55 -20.00
CA LYS A 62 -5.45 5.69 -21.45
C LYS A 62 -6.75 5.05 -21.95
N SER A 63 -7.43 4.27 -21.11
CA SER A 63 -8.71 3.61 -21.44
C SER A 63 -9.85 4.63 -21.57
N GLU A 64 -10.94 4.23 -22.23
CA GLU A 64 -12.15 5.06 -22.38
C GLU A 64 -12.70 5.55 -21.04
N ARG A 65 -12.58 4.74 -19.97
CA ARG A 65 -13.03 5.08 -18.62
C ARG A 65 -12.34 6.32 -18.06
N TYR A 66 -11.04 6.49 -18.33
CA TYR A 66 -10.18 7.46 -17.63
C TYR A 66 -9.50 8.50 -18.52
N ARG A 67 -9.48 8.31 -19.86
CA ARG A 67 -8.72 9.19 -20.78
C ARG A 67 -9.11 10.66 -20.66
N ASP A 68 -10.39 10.96 -20.48
CA ASP A 68 -10.88 12.34 -20.44
C ASP A 68 -11.03 12.88 -19.00
N ARG A 69 -11.34 12.01 -18.02
CA ARG A 69 -11.53 12.39 -16.60
C ARG A 69 -10.26 12.30 -15.75
N GLY A 70 -9.18 11.71 -16.25
CA GLY A 70 -7.96 11.45 -15.51
C GLY A 70 -8.02 10.21 -14.59
N LEU A 71 -6.87 9.89 -14.01
CA LEU A 71 -6.68 8.85 -12.99
C LEU A 71 -5.44 9.22 -12.19
N ASP A 72 -5.55 9.22 -10.87
CA ASP A 72 -4.43 9.36 -9.95
C ASP A 72 -3.81 8.01 -9.61
N LEU A 73 -2.49 8.01 -9.35
CA LEU A 73 -1.78 6.84 -8.85
C LEU A 73 -1.23 7.11 -7.45
N ILE A 74 -1.61 6.27 -6.49
CA ILE A 74 -1.05 6.23 -5.14
C ILE A 74 -0.38 4.88 -4.94
N ASN A 75 0.92 4.83 -5.18
CA ASN A 75 1.73 3.62 -4.93
C ASN A 75 2.35 3.69 -3.54
N LEU A 76 1.94 2.79 -2.65
CA LEU A 76 2.38 2.68 -1.27
C LEU A 76 3.28 1.47 -1.03
N GLY A 77 3.66 0.74 -2.09
CA GLY A 77 4.50 -0.46 -1.98
C GLY A 77 5.81 -0.19 -1.25
N VAL A 78 6.24 -1.14 -0.43
CA VAL A 78 7.48 -1.06 0.36
C VAL A 78 8.34 -2.29 0.07
N PRO A 79 9.55 -2.14 -0.48
CA PRO A 79 10.44 -3.27 -0.71
C PRO A 79 10.70 -4.09 0.56
N GLY A 80 10.58 -5.41 0.45
CA GLY A 80 10.78 -6.35 1.55
C GLY A 80 9.61 -6.49 2.53
N ALA A 81 8.51 -5.76 2.34
CA ALA A 81 7.36 -5.86 3.24
C ALA A 81 6.74 -7.26 3.24
N THR A 82 6.39 -7.73 4.43
CA THR A 82 5.57 -8.93 4.70
C THR A 82 4.10 -8.55 4.87
N SER A 83 3.21 -9.55 4.96
CA SER A 83 1.79 -9.32 5.24
C SER A 83 1.57 -8.60 6.58
N ALA A 84 2.40 -8.86 7.59
CA ALA A 84 2.34 -8.20 8.89
C ALA A 84 2.71 -6.71 8.79
N ASP A 85 3.64 -6.35 7.90
CA ASP A 85 4.09 -4.96 7.73
C ASP A 85 2.99 -4.06 7.16
N LEU A 86 2.00 -4.63 6.44
CA LEU A 86 0.84 -3.87 5.96
C LEU A 86 0.02 -3.27 7.11
N LEU A 87 -0.01 -3.97 8.24
CA LEU A 87 -0.86 -3.68 9.41
C LEU A 87 -0.17 -2.80 10.46
N LEU A 88 1.12 -2.47 10.29
CA LEU A 88 1.84 -1.63 11.23
C LEU A 88 1.17 -0.25 11.37
N PRO A 89 1.21 0.38 12.55
CA PRO A 89 0.76 1.77 12.71
C PRO A 89 1.53 2.72 11.78
N GLY A 90 0.81 3.57 11.05
CA GLY A 90 1.36 4.41 9.98
C GLY A 90 1.79 3.63 8.73
N GLY A 91 1.49 2.32 8.67
CA GLY A 91 1.83 1.41 7.60
C GLY A 91 0.97 1.59 6.35
N GLN A 92 1.08 0.64 5.42
CA GLN A 92 0.46 0.77 4.11
C GLN A 92 -1.07 0.75 4.18
N LEU A 93 -1.67 -0.11 5.03
CA LEU A 93 -3.13 -0.19 5.16
C LEU A 93 -3.72 1.10 5.72
N GLU A 94 -3.15 1.63 6.81
CA GLU A 94 -3.65 2.86 7.43
C GLU A 94 -3.57 4.04 6.44
N ARG A 95 -2.45 4.17 5.73
CA ARG A 95 -2.28 5.22 4.71
C ARG A 95 -3.27 5.07 3.56
N ALA A 96 -3.52 3.84 3.08
CA ALA A 96 -4.50 3.58 2.04
C ALA A 96 -5.92 3.91 2.49
N VAL A 97 -6.30 3.53 3.72
CA VAL A 97 -7.63 3.83 4.29
C VAL A 97 -7.82 5.32 4.48
N ASN A 98 -6.82 6.05 4.98
CA ASN A 98 -6.90 7.50 5.13
C ASN A 98 -7.07 8.19 3.78
N GLU A 99 -6.32 7.79 2.75
CA GLU A 99 -6.46 8.34 1.41
C GLU A 99 -7.86 8.05 0.81
N ILE A 100 -8.43 6.89 1.09
CA ILE A 100 -9.81 6.54 0.69
C ILE A 100 -10.82 7.47 1.38
N ILE A 101 -10.69 7.64 2.71
CA ILE A 101 -11.61 8.45 3.51
C ILE A 101 -11.54 9.93 3.10
N GLU A 102 -10.34 10.48 3.00
CA GLU A 102 -10.12 11.89 2.62
C GLU A 102 -10.78 12.22 1.27
N ARG A 103 -10.63 11.33 0.28
CA ARG A 103 -11.27 11.47 -1.04
C ARG A 103 -12.79 11.33 -1.03
N GLN A 104 -13.34 10.50 -0.13
CA GLN A 104 -14.79 10.37 0.01
C GLN A 104 -15.42 11.57 0.72
N GLU A 105 -14.67 12.24 1.59
CA GLU A 105 -15.08 13.47 2.25
C GLU A 105 -14.91 14.71 1.36
N ASP A 106 -14.04 14.65 0.35
CA ASP A 106 -13.92 15.70 -0.66
C ASP A 106 -15.21 15.77 -1.52
N THR A 107 -15.95 16.87 -1.37
CA THR A 107 -17.20 17.11 -2.08
C THR A 107 -17.02 17.95 -3.35
N SER A 108 -15.78 18.31 -3.69
CA SER A 108 -15.46 19.09 -4.88
C SER A 108 -15.86 18.39 -6.18
N SER A 109 -15.83 17.06 -6.19
CA SER A 109 -16.23 16.22 -7.31
C SER A 109 -16.84 14.91 -6.81
N SER A 110 -17.97 14.48 -7.38
CA SER A 110 -18.56 13.17 -7.09
C SER A 110 -17.70 11.99 -7.58
N ASP A 111 -16.60 12.29 -8.27
CA ASP A 111 -15.77 11.37 -9.03
C ASP A 111 -14.37 11.14 -8.43
N ASP A 112 -14.04 11.75 -7.29
CA ASP A 112 -12.74 11.64 -6.58
C ASP A 112 -12.53 10.28 -5.86
N ASN A 113 -13.40 9.28 -6.08
CA ASN A 113 -13.30 8.03 -5.33
C ASN A 113 -12.06 7.18 -5.71
N VAL A 114 -11.63 6.33 -4.77
CA VAL A 114 -10.74 5.20 -5.11
C VAL A 114 -11.53 4.14 -5.87
N GLU A 115 -11.14 3.84 -7.10
CA GLU A 115 -11.85 2.90 -7.98
C GLU A 115 -11.16 1.55 -8.13
N THR A 116 -9.83 1.53 -8.03
CA THR A 116 -9.01 0.31 -8.17
C THR A 116 -8.01 0.23 -7.03
N ILE A 117 -7.88 -0.95 -6.45
CA ILE A 117 -6.88 -1.26 -5.43
C ILE A 117 -6.17 -2.54 -5.83
N THR A 118 -4.84 -2.55 -5.89
CA THR A 118 -4.06 -3.79 -6.03
C THR A 118 -3.31 -4.10 -4.75
N VAL A 119 -3.31 -5.37 -4.35
CA VAL A 119 -2.57 -5.89 -3.20
C VAL A 119 -1.59 -6.95 -3.69
N GLY A 120 -0.29 -6.72 -3.55
CA GLY A 120 0.76 -7.69 -3.91
C GLY A 120 1.67 -7.97 -2.72
N ILE A 121 1.40 -9.05 -1.98
CA ILE A 121 2.08 -9.37 -0.71
C ILE A 121 2.19 -10.88 -0.52
N GLY A 122 3.07 -11.32 0.38
CA GLY A 122 3.25 -12.74 0.75
C GLY A 122 4.59 -13.33 0.31
N GLY A 123 5.26 -12.75 -0.70
CA GLY A 123 6.54 -13.25 -1.18
C GLY A 123 7.64 -13.17 -0.12
N ASN A 124 7.66 -12.10 0.67
CA ASN A 124 8.63 -11.96 1.77
C ASN A 124 8.25 -12.80 3.00
N ASP A 125 6.96 -13.11 3.20
CA ASP A 125 6.50 -14.05 4.23
C ASP A 125 7.07 -15.46 3.95
N VAL A 126 7.03 -15.90 2.69
CA VAL A 126 7.68 -17.14 2.24
C VAL A 126 9.20 -17.05 2.38
N LEU A 127 9.81 -15.93 1.94
CA LEU A 127 11.27 -15.75 1.99
C LEU A 127 11.82 -15.78 3.42
N ALA A 128 11.03 -15.40 4.42
CA ALA A 128 11.40 -15.49 5.83
C ALA A 128 11.71 -16.95 6.27
N LEU A 129 11.15 -17.94 5.57
CA LEU A 129 11.45 -19.36 5.79
C LEU A 129 12.76 -19.81 5.15
N ALA A 130 13.39 -19.00 4.30
CA ALA A 130 14.61 -19.36 3.58
C ALA A 130 15.87 -18.66 4.14
N THR A 131 15.89 -18.36 5.44
CA THR A 131 17.10 -17.86 6.12
C THR A 131 18.17 -18.96 6.24
N PRO A 132 19.47 -18.63 6.30
CA PRO A 132 20.54 -19.64 6.32
C PRO A 132 20.42 -20.70 7.42
N ASP A 133 19.87 -20.32 8.58
CA ASP A 133 19.70 -21.21 9.74
C ASP A 133 18.32 -21.93 9.75
N SER A 134 17.50 -21.72 8.71
CA SER A 134 16.17 -22.30 8.64
C SER A 134 16.21 -23.80 8.33
N PRO A 135 15.43 -24.64 9.03
CA PRO A 135 15.31 -26.05 8.71
C PRO A 135 14.76 -26.29 7.28
N CYS A 136 14.02 -25.33 6.73
CA CYS A 136 13.50 -25.40 5.36
C CYS A 136 14.59 -25.37 4.29
N VAL A 137 15.72 -24.72 4.55
CA VAL A 137 16.85 -24.69 3.60
C VAL A 137 17.60 -26.02 3.60
N ALA A 138 17.68 -26.68 4.75
CA ALA A 138 18.31 -28.00 4.87
C ALA A 138 17.47 -29.09 4.22
N ASP A 139 16.16 -29.12 4.50
CA ASP A 139 15.21 -30.04 3.89
C ASP A 139 13.79 -29.44 3.85
N PRO A 140 13.30 -28.98 2.69
CA PRO A 140 11.97 -28.39 2.57
C PRO A 140 10.83 -29.41 2.76
N LEU A 141 11.14 -30.71 2.75
CA LEU A 141 10.17 -31.78 2.96
C LEU A 141 10.15 -32.30 4.40
N ALA A 142 11.07 -31.84 5.25
CA ALA A 142 11.09 -32.19 6.66
C ALA A 142 9.83 -31.69 7.37
N SER A 143 9.35 -32.46 8.36
CA SER A 143 8.15 -32.12 9.12
C SER A 143 8.27 -30.76 9.82
N GLU A 144 9.48 -30.41 10.28
CA GLU A 144 9.76 -29.10 10.88
C GLU A 144 9.53 -27.95 9.89
N CYS A 145 9.92 -28.11 8.62
CA CYS A 145 9.66 -27.10 7.60
C CYS A 145 8.17 -27.02 7.24
N GLN A 146 7.50 -28.17 7.13
CA GLN A 146 6.06 -28.21 6.85
C GLN A 146 5.25 -27.47 7.92
N ILE A 147 5.57 -27.65 9.20
CA ILE A 147 4.94 -26.92 10.31
C ILE A 147 5.16 -25.41 10.17
N LEU A 148 6.38 -24.96 9.93
CA LEU A 148 6.68 -23.53 9.74
C LEU A 148 5.96 -22.94 8.53
N PHE A 149 5.82 -23.72 7.46
CA PHE A 149 5.09 -23.31 6.27
C PHE A 149 3.59 -23.16 6.55
N GLU A 150 2.98 -24.10 7.26
CA GLU A 150 1.58 -24.01 7.70
C GLU A 150 1.34 -22.82 8.62
N GLU A 151 2.24 -22.56 9.58
CA GLU A 151 2.17 -21.39 10.46
C GLU A 151 2.27 -20.07 9.68
N MET A 152 3.21 -19.98 8.73
CA MET A 152 3.37 -18.82 7.86
C MET A 152 2.11 -18.58 7.00
N LEU A 153 1.54 -19.63 6.42
CA LEU A 153 0.30 -19.52 5.63
C LEU A 153 -0.88 -19.04 6.49
N ALA A 154 -1.02 -19.54 7.71
CA ALA A 154 -2.08 -19.11 8.63
C ALA A 154 -1.96 -17.61 8.95
N VAL A 155 -0.73 -17.13 9.20
CA VAL A 155 -0.47 -15.70 9.44
C VAL A 155 -0.77 -14.86 8.20
N LEU A 156 -0.35 -15.32 7.02
CA LEU A 156 -0.62 -14.64 5.75
C LEU A 156 -2.13 -14.55 5.49
N GLU A 157 -2.88 -15.64 5.69
CA GLU A 157 -4.34 -15.68 5.54
C GLU A 157 -5.03 -14.71 6.51
N GLU A 158 -4.65 -14.73 7.79
CA GLU A 158 -5.21 -13.83 8.81
C GLU A 158 -4.97 -12.36 8.44
N ASN A 159 -3.71 -12.01 8.14
CA ASN A 159 -3.33 -10.64 7.82
C ASN A 159 -4.01 -10.16 6.54
N LEU A 160 -4.00 -10.96 5.48
CA LEU A 160 -4.63 -10.59 4.21
C LEU A 160 -6.15 -10.46 4.37
N THR A 161 -6.79 -11.34 5.14
CA THR A 161 -8.21 -11.24 5.47
C THR A 161 -8.53 -9.92 6.17
N GLN A 162 -7.70 -9.52 7.15
CA GLN A 162 -7.86 -8.24 7.83
C GLN A 162 -7.68 -7.05 6.88
N VAL A 163 -6.62 -7.04 6.07
CA VAL A 163 -6.35 -6.00 5.06
C VAL A 163 -7.52 -5.86 4.09
N LEU A 164 -7.99 -6.97 3.51
CA LEU A 164 -9.08 -6.95 2.53
C LEU A 164 -10.40 -6.50 3.14
N ARG A 165 -10.69 -6.89 4.38
CA ARG A 165 -11.86 -6.42 5.12
C ARG A 165 -11.83 -4.91 5.29
N SER A 166 -10.73 -4.36 5.82
CA SER A 166 -10.58 -2.92 6.04
C SER A 166 -10.64 -2.12 4.74
N LEU A 167 -10.02 -2.59 3.66
CA LEU A 167 -10.10 -1.94 2.34
C LEU A 167 -11.52 -1.98 1.77
N ARG A 168 -12.24 -3.10 1.93
CA ARG A 168 -13.63 -3.23 1.45
C ARG A 168 -14.60 -2.37 2.26
N GLU A 169 -14.41 -2.27 3.57
CA GLU A 169 -15.19 -1.40 4.46
C GLU A 169 -14.98 0.08 4.08
N ALA A 170 -13.73 0.49 3.88
CA ALA A 170 -13.40 1.86 3.49
C ALA A 170 -13.84 2.18 2.05
N ALA A 171 -13.69 1.26 1.09
CA ALA A 171 -14.04 1.45 -0.31
C ALA A 171 -15.03 0.38 -0.83
N PRO A 172 -16.33 0.46 -0.48
CA PRO A 172 -17.30 -0.58 -0.78
C PRO A 172 -17.44 -0.94 -2.27
N LYS A 173 -17.18 0.02 -3.16
CA LYS A 173 -17.34 -0.11 -4.61
C LYS A 173 -16.03 -0.33 -5.37
N ALA A 174 -14.87 -0.18 -4.72
CA ALA A 174 -13.59 -0.33 -5.41
C ALA A 174 -13.39 -1.76 -5.91
N LYS A 175 -12.74 -1.90 -7.06
CA LYS A 175 -12.23 -3.18 -7.54
C LYS A 175 -10.95 -3.48 -6.79
N ILE A 176 -10.96 -4.53 -5.97
CA ILE A 176 -9.78 -4.98 -5.24
C ILE A 176 -9.24 -6.20 -5.98
N VAL A 177 -7.99 -6.12 -6.42
CA VAL A 177 -7.27 -7.18 -7.13
C VAL A 177 -6.11 -7.64 -6.26
N VAL A 178 -6.12 -8.90 -5.86
CA VAL A 178 -4.99 -9.52 -5.16
C VAL A 178 -4.12 -10.20 -6.21
N LEU A 179 -2.83 -9.90 -6.18
CA LEU A 179 -1.87 -10.60 -7.03
C LEU A 179 -1.52 -11.93 -6.37
N ASP A 180 -1.55 -12.98 -7.17
CA ASP A 180 -1.11 -14.30 -6.75
C ASP A 180 0.41 -14.33 -6.52
N LEU A 181 0.86 -15.25 -5.68
CA LEU A 181 2.27 -15.44 -5.42
C LEU A 181 2.94 -16.14 -6.60
N TYR A 182 4.07 -15.57 -7.03
CA TYR A 182 4.99 -16.21 -7.96
C TYR A 182 6.17 -16.79 -7.17
N SER A 183 6.99 -17.66 -7.78
CA SER A 183 8.15 -18.25 -7.09
C SER A 183 9.29 -17.27 -7.26
N PRO A 184 9.68 -16.53 -6.20
CA PRO A 184 10.75 -15.53 -6.31
C PRO A 184 12.11 -16.15 -6.66
N LEU A 185 12.20 -17.49 -6.68
CA LEU A 185 13.42 -18.26 -6.82
C LEU A 185 13.39 -19.20 -8.03
N SER A 186 12.34 -19.15 -8.86
CA SER A 186 12.25 -19.92 -10.11
C SER A 186 13.48 -19.72 -11.00
N GLY A 187 14.05 -20.82 -11.50
CA GLY A 187 15.17 -20.84 -12.44
C GLY A 187 16.56 -20.73 -11.80
N ARG A 188 16.70 -20.84 -10.48
CA ARG A 188 18.01 -20.82 -9.77
C ARG A 188 18.69 -22.19 -9.67
N GLY A 189 17.91 -23.26 -9.72
CA GLY A 189 18.33 -24.66 -9.62
C GLY A 189 18.78 -25.10 -8.22
N ASP A 190 18.50 -24.30 -7.18
CA ASP A 190 18.98 -24.53 -5.81
C ASP A 190 17.85 -24.84 -4.81
N ALA A 191 18.19 -25.15 -3.56
CA ALA A 191 17.21 -25.49 -2.52
C ALA A 191 16.23 -24.34 -2.22
N ALA A 192 16.65 -23.10 -2.47
CA ALA A 192 15.81 -21.93 -2.28
C ALA A 192 14.66 -21.94 -3.32
N GLU A 193 14.93 -22.35 -4.56
CA GLU A 193 13.87 -22.57 -5.57
C GLU A 193 12.81 -23.57 -5.12
N LEU A 194 13.21 -24.69 -4.50
CA LEU A 194 12.25 -25.71 -4.04
C LEU A 194 11.30 -25.18 -2.95
N ILE A 195 11.79 -24.30 -2.06
CA ILE A 195 10.97 -23.65 -1.02
C ILE A 195 9.93 -22.72 -1.67
N ALA A 196 10.37 -21.88 -2.62
CA ALA A 196 9.46 -20.98 -3.33
C ALA A 196 8.44 -21.73 -4.20
N ASP A 197 8.83 -22.84 -4.83
CA ASP A 197 7.93 -23.67 -5.62
C ASP A 197 6.92 -24.43 -4.76
N PHE A 198 7.33 -24.91 -3.58
CA PHE A 198 6.41 -25.51 -2.61
C PHE A 198 5.37 -24.49 -2.14
N ALA A 199 5.81 -23.25 -1.93
CA ALA A 199 4.93 -22.18 -1.46
C ALA A 199 3.78 -21.87 -2.40
N ILE A 200 3.92 -22.12 -3.69
CA ILE A 200 2.90 -21.82 -4.72
C ILE A 200 2.03 -23.02 -5.02
N ARG A 201 2.53 -24.24 -4.81
CA ARG A 201 1.74 -25.46 -5.02
C ARG A 201 0.77 -25.74 -3.89
N GLY A 202 0.96 -25.11 -2.73
CA GLY A 202 0.11 -25.26 -1.54
C GLY A 202 -1.03 -24.24 -1.44
N ILE A 203 -1.14 -23.29 -2.38
CA ILE A 203 -2.23 -22.32 -2.54
C ILE A 203 -3.17 -22.82 -3.64
#